data_AF-A0A7J8UT78-F1
#
_entry.id   AF-A0A7J8UT78-F1
#
_cell.length_a   1.000
_cell.length_b   1.000
_cell.length_c   1.000
_cell.angle_alpha   90.00
_cell.angle_beta   90.00
_cell.angle_gamma   90.00
#
_symmetry.space_group_name_H-M   'P 1'
#
loop_
_entity.id
_entity.type
_entity.pdbx_description
1 polymer ?
#
loop_
_entity_poly.entity_id
_entity_poly.type
_entity_poly.pdbx_seq_one_letter_code
_entity_poly.pdbx_strand_id
1 'polypeptide(L)'
;MKRISEAEMGGKQAETSNPRDRGSSIWCLLVLVIGALVVTAAALTILKYLHFSKNNEAHPINKKYADALELALQFFDVQKSGKLVDNRIPWRGDSGLQDGSEENLDLSKGMYDAGDAIKFGFPMAFTATVLSWSILEYGDQMNAVKQLGYAYNCLRWITDYLINSHPSENVLYFQVGDPGLDHKCWERPETMTERRPVTQVNTSFPGTEVAAETAAALASASLVFKENDPDYSSSLLTHARQLFTFADTYRASYSISIPQVQGFYNSTGYGDELLWAASWLYHATRDDSYLRYVTELNGQRFANMEITTWFSWDDKLAGTQVLLSRIIFFGAKDMPTVENLDLQMYRKTAELVMCGLLPDSPTATSRRTDGGLIWITEWNPLQHAVASAFLAVLYSDYMLTSQTETLYCSGNSYKPDDLRNFAISQ
;
A
#
# COMPACT_ATOMS: atom_id res chain seq x y z
N MET A 1 -46.91 -44.89 -68.64
CA MET A 1 -48.21 -45.27 -69.23
C MET A 1 -49.28 -44.49 -68.49
N LYS A 2 -49.95 -43.55 -69.17
CA LYS A 2 -51.26 -42.92 -68.86
C LYS A 2 -51.49 -42.29 -67.47
N ARG A 3 -52.23 -41.21 -67.29
CA ARG A 3 -52.87 -40.11 -68.04
C ARG A 3 -53.80 -39.51 -66.96
N ILE A 4 -53.80 -38.19 -66.73
CA ILE A 4 -54.89 -37.24 -67.09
C ILE A 4 -56.21 -37.55 -66.36
N SER A 5 -56.99 -36.65 -65.79
CA SER A 5 -57.00 -35.21 -65.43
C SER A 5 -58.44 -34.96 -64.93
N GLU A 6 -58.72 -33.77 -64.40
CA GLU A 6 -59.94 -32.94 -64.57
C GLU A 6 -60.21 -32.19 -63.26
N ALA A 7 -60.03 -30.85 -63.26
CA ALA A 7 -61.02 -29.82 -63.65
C ALA A 7 -61.90 -29.47 -62.44
N GLU A 8 -62.24 -28.23 -62.09
CA GLU A 8 -62.25 -26.97 -62.82
C GLU A 8 -62.55 -25.81 -61.82
N MET A 9 -62.18 -24.60 -62.26
CA MET A 9 -62.83 -23.28 -62.03
C MET A 9 -63.11 -22.71 -60.63
N GLY A 10 -62.70 -21.44 -60.48
CA GLY A 10 -63.38 -20.48 -59.61
C GLY A 10 -62.53 -19.26 -59.30
N GLY A 11 -62.62 -18.22 -60.13
CA GLY A 11 -61.75 -17.05 -60.07
C GLY A 11 -62.01 -16.04 -58.95
N LYS A 12 -61.08 -15.09 -58.84
CA LYS A 12 -61.30 -13.63 -58.71
C LYS A 12 -59.95 -12.93 -58.62
N GLN A 13 -59.80 -11.83 -59.36
CA GLN A 13 -58.68 -10.90 -59.26
C GLN A 13 -58.54 -10.39 -57.82
N ALA A 14 -57.32 -10.45 -57.29
CA ALA A 14 -56.87 -9.65 -56.17
C ALA A 14 -55.49 -9.07 -56.51
N GLU A 15 -55.38 -7.75 -56.37
CA GLU A 15 -54.20 -6.95 -56.62
C GLU A 15 -52.96 -7.51 -55.90
N THR A 16 -51.88 -7.59 -56.66
CA THR A 16 -50.54 -7.91 -56.18
C THR A 16 -49.98 -6.75 -55.35
N SER A 17 -49.94 -6.86 -54.02
CA SER A 17 -49.07 -6.03 -53.19
C SER A 17 -47.65 -6.63 -53.18
N ASN A 18 -46.70 -5.86 -53.71
CA ASN A 18 -45.29 -6.21 -53.93
C ASN A 18 -44.56 -6.51 -52.59
N PRO A 19 -43.73 -7.57 -52.46
CA PRO A 19 -43.07 -7.94 -51.20
C PRO A 19 -41.96 -7.00 -50.72
N ARG A 20 -41.64 -5.93 -51.46
CA ARG A 20 -40.50 -5.04 -51.18
C ARG A 20 -40.75 -3.98 -50.10
N ASP A 21 -42.00 -3.66 -49.75
CA ASP A 21 -42.30 -2.61 -48.75
C ASP A 21 -42.22 -3.08 -47.29
N ARG A 22 -42.41 -4.39 -47.03
CA ARG A 22 -42.35 -4.91 -45.65
C ARG A 22 -40.93 -4.96 -45.07
N GLY A 23 -39.91 -5.19 -45.89
CA GLY A 23 -38.51 -5.23 -45.44
C GLY A 23 -37.95 -3.87 -45.06
N SER A 24 -38.33 -2.81 -45.79
CA SER A 24 -37.92 -1.43 -45.53
C SER A 24 -38.50 -0.89 -44.22
N SER A 25 -39.79 -1.15 -43.96
CA SER A 25 -40.45 -0.71 -42.72
C SER A 25 -39.89 -1.39 -41.46
N ILE A 26 -39.52 -2.67 -41.54
CA ILE A 26 -38.94 -3.41 -40.41
C ILE A 26 -37.51 -2.93 -40.13
N TRP A 27 -36.73 -2.63 -41.18
CA TRP A 27 -35.38 -2.12 -41.04
C TRP A 27 -35.36 -0.70 -40.46
N CYS A 28 -36.26 0.18 -40.91
CA CYS A 28 -36.43 1.51 -40.32
C CYS A 28 -36.84 1.45 -38.83
N LEU A 29 -37.72 0.52 -38.46
CA LEU A 29 -38.10 0.30 -37.05
C LEU A 29 -36.91 -0.20 -36.21
N LEU A 30 -36.10 -1.12 -36.74
CA LEU A 30 -34.89 -1.61 -36.06
C LEU A 30 -33.86 -0.51 -35.84
N VAL A 31 -33.61 0.34 -36.85
CA VAL A 31 -32.68 1.47 -36.73
C VAL A 31 -33.17 2.50 -35.71
N LEU A 32 -34.48 2.77 -35.66
CA LEU A 32 -35.07 3.66 -34.65
C LEU A 32 -34.96 3.09 -33.24
N VAL A 33 -35.19 1.79 -33.06
CA VAL A 33 -35.06 1.12 -31.76
C VAL A 33 -33.60 1.12 -31.29
N ILE A 34 -32.64 0.80 -32.17
CA ILE A 34 -31.21 0.85 -31.83
C ILE A 34 -30.79 2.28 -31.52
N GLY A 35 -31.22 3.27 -32.31
CA GLY A 35 -30.96 4.69 -32.05
C GLY A 35 -31.50 5.14 -30.69
N ALA A 36 -32.73 4.75 -30.35
CA ALA A 36 -33.33 5.04 -29.04
C ALA A 36 -32.56 4.37 -27.89
N LEU A 37 -32.11 3.12 -28.06
CA LEU A 37 -31.30 2.42 -27.06
C LEU A 37 -29.93 3.07 -26.85
N VAL A 38 -29.27 3.51 -27.93
CA VAL A 38 -27.98 4.21 -27.84
C VAL A 38 -28.13 5.56 -27.15
N VAL A 39 -29.16 6.33 -27.50
CA VAL A 39 -29.45 7.62 -26.83
C VAL A 39 -29.78 7.41 -25.36
N THR A 40 -30.56 6.38 -25.02
CA THR A 40 -30.90 6.04 -23.63
C THR A 40 -29.67 5.61 -22.84
N ALA A 41 -28.80 4.78 -23.42
CA ALA A 41 -27.55 4.37 -22.81
C ALA A 41 -26.61 5.57 -22.60
N ALA A 42 -26.47 6.45 -23.59
CA ALA A 42 -25.67 7.68 -23.49
C ALA A 42 -26.23 8.61 -22.41
N ALA A 43 -27.56 8.80 -22.36
CA ALA A 43 -28.21 9.60 -21.34
C ALA A 43 -28.03 9.01 -19.94
N LEU A 44 -28.14 7.70 -19.76
CA LEU A 44 -27.88 7.01 -18.50
C LEU A 44 -26.41 7.09 -18.07
N THR A 45 -25.49 7.06 -19.03
CA THR A 45 -24.05 7.21 -18.77
C THR A 45 -23.72 8.64 -18.34
N ILE A 46 -24.31 9.64 -19.01
CA ILE A 46 -24.21 11.05 -18.63
C ILE A 46 -24.88 11.30 -17.27
N LEU A 47 -26.04 10.69 -16.99
CA LEU A 47 -26.70 10.81 -15.68
C LEU A 47 -25.86 10.17 -14.57
N LYS A 48 -25.26 8.99 -14.82
CA LYS A 48 -24.31 8.37 -13.89
C LYS A 48 -23.09 9.25 -13.68
N TYR A 49 -22.52 9.82 -14.73
CA TYR A 49 -21.38 10.73 -14.64
C TYR A 49 -21.72 12.00 -13.86
N LEU A 50 -22.88 12.61 -14.12
CA LEU A 50 -23.36 13.79 -13.40
C LEU A 50 -23.71 13.46 -11.94
N HIS A 51 -24.28 12.28 -11.64
CA HIS A 51 -24.55 11.83 -10.28
C HIS A 51 -23.26 11.49 -9.51
N PHE A 52 -22.26 10.91 -10.19
CA PHE A 52 -20.93 10.68 -9.62
C PHE A 52 -20.21 12.01 -9.35
N SER A 53 -20.30 12.97 -10.28
CA SER A 53 -19.78 14.32 -10.12
C SER A 53 -20.50 15.13 -9.04
N LYS A 54 -21.80 14.90 -8.81
CA LYS A 54 -22.58 15.58 -7.74
C LYS A 54 -22.28 15.05 -6.35
N ASN A 55 -21.82 13.81 -6.24
CA ASN A 55 -21.37 13.23 -4.97
C ASN A 55 -19.92 13.60 -4.62
N ASN A 56 -19.18 14.20 -5.55
CA ASN A 56 -17.92 14.89 -5.29
C ASN A 56 -18.17 16.35 -4.86
N GLU A 57 -19.04 16.58 -3.87
CA GLU A 57 -18.90 17.81 -3.10
C GLU A 57 -17.54 17.71 -2.40
N ALA A 58 -16.57 18.49 -2.90
CA ALA A 58 -15.26 18.62 -2.28
C ALA A 58 -15.48 18.93 -0.80
N HIS A 59 -15.24 17.93 0.05
CA HIS A 59 -15.30 18.15 1.49
C HIS A 59 -14.33 19.30 1.80
N PRO A 60 -14.76 20.28 2.61
CA PRO A 60 -13.94 21.44 2.88
C PRO A 60 -12.61 20.97 3.43
N ILE A 61 -11.52 21.40 2.78
CA ILE A 61 -10.15 21.11 3.24
C ILE A 61 -10.04 21.58 4.68
N ASN A 62 -9.80 20.64 5.59
CA ASN A 62 -9.52 20.98 6.97
C ASN A 62 -8.10 21.52 7.06
N LYS A 63 -7.97 22.84 7.23
CA LYS A 63 -6.70 23.54 7.27
C LYS A 63 -5.73 22.97 8.31
N LYS A 64 -6.21 22.51 9.46
CA LYS A 64 -5.36 21.93 10.51
C LYS A 64 -4.61 20.69 10.01
N TYR A 65 -5.29 19.81 9.27
CA TYR A 65 -4.66 18.60 8.71
C TYR A 65 -3.77 18.92 7.50
N ALA A 66 -4.16 19.91 6.69
CA ALA A 66 -3.31 20.38 5.59
C ALA A 66 -1.98 20.95 6.10
N ASP A 67 -2.02 21.82 7.10
CA ASP A 67 -0.83 22.42 7.72
C ASP A 67 0.02 21.35 8.42
N ALA A 68 -0.60 20.37 9.09
CA ALA A 68 0.10 19.25 9.72
C ALA A 68 0.81 18.35 8.68
N LEU A 69 0.17 18.07 7.55
CA LEU A 69 0.78 17.30 6.45
C LEU A 69 1.99 18.04 5.85
N GLU A 70 1.88 19.35 5.65
CA GLU A 70 3.01 20.16 5.17
C GLU A 70 4.21 20.06 6.12
N LEU A 71 3.98 20.20 7.42
CA LEU A 71 5.03 20.08 8.44
C LEU A 71 5.61 18.65 8.49
N ALA A 72 4.79 17.61 8.37
CA ALA A 72 5.25 16.23 8.32
C ALA A 72 6.16 15.96 7.11
N LEU A 73 5.84 16.54 5.94
CA LEU A 73 6.69 16.42 4.75
C LEU A 73 7.96 17.28 4.84
N GLN A 74 7.92 18.41 5.55
CA GLN A 74 9.14 19.16 5.88
C GLN A 74 10.04 18.40 6.85
N PHE A 75 9.48 17.63 7.79
CA PHE A 75 10.26 16.77 8.68
C PHE A 75 11.08 15.74 7.89
N PHE A 76 10.54 15.16 6.81
CA PHE A 76 11.35 14.31 5.93
C PHE A 76 12.52 15.05 5.28
N ASP A 77 12.34 16.30 4.86
CA ASP A 77 13.46 17.10 4.34
C ASP A 77 14.52 17.37 5.42
N VAL A 78 14.10 17.53 6.68
CA VAL A 78 14.98 17.65 7.85
C VAL A 78 15.80 16.38 8.10
N GLN A 79 15.35 15.20 7.67
CA GLN A 79 16.07 13.94 7.90
C GLN A 79 16.98 13.54 6.72
N LYS A 80 16.89 14.20 5.56
CA LYS A 80 17.69 13.82 4.38
C LYS A 80 19.19 13.86 4.65
N SER A 81 19.90 12.80 4.32
CA SER A 81 21.36 12.76 4.22
C SER A 81 21.79 12.88 2.75
N GLY A 82 23.04 13.25 2.50
CA GLY A 82 23.63 13.37 1.18
C GLY A 82 23.75 14.81 0.71
N LYS A 83 23.95 14.98 -0.60
CA LYS A 83 24.01 16.30 -1.22
C LYS A 83 22.60 16.83 -1.45
N LEU A 84 22.17 17.82 -0.67
CA LEU A 84 20.79 18.30 -0.71
C LEU A 84 20.54 19.12 -1.98
N VAL A 85 19.46 18.80 -2.70
CA VAL A 85 19.01 19.50 -3.90
C VAL A 85 17.64 20.13 -3.62
N ASP A 86 17.43 21.37 -4.09
CA ASP A 86 16.19 22.13 -3.88
C ASP A 86 15.75 22.19 -2.40
N ASN A 87 16.74 22.34 -1.50
CA ASN A 87 16.54 22.25 -0.07
C ASN A 87 15.61 23.36 0.47
N ARG A 88 14.49 22.97 1.08
CA ARG A 88 13.53 23.87 1.74
C ARG A 88 13.94 24.27 3.16
N ILE A 89 14.88 23.55 3.76
CA ILE A 89 15.26 23.70 5.16
C ILE A 89 16.58 24.46 5.25
N PRO A 90 16.57 25.78 5.52
CA PRO A 90 17.75 26.64 5.35
C PRO A 90 18.91 26.34 6.31
N TRP A 91 18.64 25.61 7.39
CA TRP A 91 19.64 25.23 8.39
C TRP A 91 20.21 23.82 8.19
N ARG A 92 19.68 23.05 7.21
CA ARG A 92 20.26 21.78 6.77
C ARG A 92 21.22 22.01 5.61
N GLY A 93 22.32 21.28 5.59
CA GLY A 93 23.32 21.30 4.52
C GLY A 93 23.71 19.89 4.07
N ASP A 94 24.67 19.83 3.16
CA ASP A 94 25.24 18.59 2.66
C ASP A 94 25.92 17.80 3.78
N SER A 95 25.61 16.50 3.89
CA SER A 95 26.16 15.63 4.93
C SER A 95 26.32 14.19 4.44
N GLY A 96 27.19 13.38 5.07
CA GLY A 96 27.33 11.96 4.73
C GLY A 96 27.74 11.68 3.27
N LEU A 97 28.48 12.59 2.64
CA LEU A 97 28.78 12.55 1.19
C LEU A 97 29.67 11.38 0.76
N GLN A 98 30.36 10.74 1.70
CA GLN A 98 31.27 9.61 1.45
C GLN A 98 30.68 8.27 1.92
N ASP A 99 29.41 8.26 2.35
CA ASP A 99 28.74 7.05 2.80
C ASP A 99 28.75 6.00 1.66
N GLY A 100 29.31 4.82 1.93
CA GLY A 100 29.42 3.72 0.96
C GLY A 100 30.69 3.69 0.10
N SER A 101 31.54 4.74 0.14
CA SER A 101 32.70 4.84 -0.76
C SER A 101 33.72 3.70 -0.56
N GLU A 102 33.85 3.19 0.67
CA GLU A 102 34.73 2.06 1.00
C GLU A 102 34.35 0.76 0.27
N GLU A 103 33.08 0.63 -0.13
CA GLU A 103 32.54 -0.52 -0.85
C GLU A 103 32.32 -0.22 -2.35
N ASN A 104 32.78 0.94 -2.84
CA ASN A 104 32.52 1.45 -4.20
C ASN A 104 31.02 1.65 -4.50
N LEU A 105 30.24 2.07 -3.49
CA LEU A 105 28.82 2.38 -3.61
C LEU A 105 28.55 3.86 -3.28
N ASP A 106 27.48 4.41 -3.85
CA ASP A 106 26.93 5.70 -3.43
C ASP A 106 25.76 5.47 -2.47
N LEU A 107 26.06 5.47 -1.17
CA LEU A 107 25.07 5.38 -0.09
C LEU A 107 24.87 6.76 0.58
N SER A 108 25.17 7.86 -0.13
CA SER A 108 25.11 9.22 0.43
C SER A 108 23.68 9.69 0.71
N LYS A 109 22.70 9.29 -0.11
CA LYS A 109 21.26 9.60 0.10
C LYS A 109 20.66 8.82 1.29
N GLY A 110 19.33 8.84 1.41
CA GLY A 110 18.60 8.21 2.50
C GLY A 110 18.26 9.20 3.60
N MET A 111 17.73 8.69 4.71
CA MET A 111 17.30 9.47 5.86
C MET A 111 18.14 9.10 7.09
N TYR A 112 18.44 10.09 7.92
CA TYR A 112 18.80 9.83 9.30
C TYR A 112 17.58 9.35 10.06
N ASP A 113 17.78 8.38 10.95
CA ASP A 113 16.71 7.62 11.56
C ASP A 113 15.86 8.46 12.53
N ALA A 114 16.52 9.11 13.51
CA ALA A 114 15.84 9.86 14.55
C ALA A 114 16.55 11.20 14.82
N GLY A 115 17.04 11.40 16.05
CA GLY A 115 17.88 12.54 16.42
C GLY A 115 19.37 12.29 16.25
N ASP A 116 19.74 11.11 15.75
CA ASP A 116 21.10 10.65 15.47
C ASP A 116 21.43 10.83 13.98
N ALA A 117 22.65 10.49 13.58
CA ALA A 117 23.06 10.53 12.17
C ALA A 117 23.29 9.13 11.58
N ILE A 118 22.66 8.11 12.15
CA ILE A 118 22.66 6.75 11.60
C ILE A 118 21.60 6.59 10.52
N LYS A 119 21.92 5.84 9.47
CA LYS A 119 20.95 5.37 8.47
C LYS A 119 20.57 3.93 8.80
N PHE A 120 19.48 3.73 9.54
CA PHE A 120 18.92 2.39 9.79
C PHE A 120 17.95 2.00 8.68
N GLY A 121 18.31 1.00 7.89
CA GLY A 121 17.58 0.60 6.69
C GLY A 121 16.23 -0.06 6.98
N PHE A 122 16.09 -0.78 8.10
CA PHE A 122 14.85 -1.47 8.45
C PHE A 122 13.67 -0.50 8.72
N PRO A 123 13.78 0.45 9.66
CA PRO A 123 12.74 1.48 9.87
C PRO A 123 12.61 2.44 8.68
N MET A 124 13.69 2.72 7.95
CA MET A 124 13.65 3.56 6.73
C MET A 124 12.85 2.90 5.61
N ALA A 125 13.03 1.60 5.39
CA ALA A 125 12.24 0.83 4.43
C ALA A 125 10.75 0.81 4.83
N PHE A 126 10.45 0.54 6.10
CA PHE A 126 9.07 0.63 6.62
C PHE A 126 8.44 1.99 6.36
N THR A 127 9.18 3.06 6.61
CA THR A 127 8.75 4.44 6.34
C THR A 127 8.41 4.66 4.86
N ALA A 128 9.24 4.14 3.94
CA ALA A 128 8.96 4.21 2.50
C ALA A 128 7.73 3.39 2.10
N THR A 129 7.51 2.21 2.70
CA THR A 129 6.32 1.40 2.43
C THR A 129 5.03 2.11 2.88
N VAL A 130 5.02 2.66 4.09
CA VAL A 130 3.85 3.40 4.63
C VAL A 130 3.61 4.71 3.87
N LEU A 131 4.66 5.43 3.49
CA LEU A 131 4.55 6.61 2.64
C LEU A 131 3.99 6.26 1.26
N SER A 132 4.44 5.16 0.66
CA SER A 132 3.91 4.65 -0.61
C SER A 132 2.43 4.30 -0.48
N TRP A 133 2.04 3.58 0.56
CA TRP A 133 0.63 3.24 0.82
C TRP A 133 -0.22 4.51 0.98
N SER A 134 0.28 5.51 1.72
CA SER A 134 -0.40 6.78 1.92
C SER A 134 -0.59 7.56 0.61
N ILE A 135 0.43 7.57 -0.28
CA ILE A 135 0.32 8.22 -1.59
C ILE A 135 -0.67 7.48 -2.50
N LEU A 136 -0.68 6.15 -2.47
CA LEU A 136 -1.59 5.33 -3.28
C LEU A 136 -3.05 5.54 -2.90
N GLU A 137 -3.35 5.66 -1.60
CA GLU A 137 -4.73 5.79 -1.12
C GLU A 137 -5.19 7.25 -1.02
N TYR A 138 -4.27 8.20 -0.76
CA TYR A 138 -4.61 9.61 -0.48
C TYR A 138 -3.88 10.65 -1.34
N GLY A 139 -3.27 10.23 -2.45
CA GLY A 139 -2.49 11.12 -3.33
C GLY A 139 -3.30 12.31 -3.87
N ASP A 140 -4.58 12.10 -4.18
CA ASP A 140 -5.49 13.16 -4.64
C ASP A 140 -5.71 14.24 -3.57
N GLN A 141 -5.86 13.83 -2.31
CA GLN A 141 -6.01 14.73 -1.16
C GLN A 141 -4.70 15.48 -0.90
N MET A 142 -3.55 14.80 -0.98
CA MET A 142 -2.24 15.46 -0.91
C MET A 142 -2.08 16.48 -2.04
N ASN A 143 -2.55 16.19 -3.25
CA ASN A 143 -2.50 17.10 -4.39
C ASN A 143 -3.40 18.33 -4.19
N ALA A 144 -4.61 18.13 -3.65
CA ALA A 144 -5.54 19.21 -3.35
C ALA A 144 -4.95 20.27 -2.39
N VAL A 145 -4.04 19.86 -1.51
CA VAL A 145 -3.31 20.75 -0.58
C VAL A 145 -1.85 21.03 -1.02
N LYS A 146 -1.50 20.71 -2.26
CA LYS A 146 -0.19 20.99 -2.90
C LYS A 146 1.00 20.31 -2.21
N GLN A 147 0.78 19.16 -1.60
CA GLN A 147 1.79 18.38 -0.89
C GLN A 147 2.27 17.13 -1.64
N LEU A 148 1.52 16.66 -2.65
CA LEU A 148 1.84 15.42 -3.39
C LEU A 148 3.27 15.42 -4.00
N GLY A 149 3.71 16.54 -4.59
CA GLY A 149 5.05 16.64 -5.16
C GLY A 149 6.17 16.45 -4.12
N TYR A 150 5.98 16.97 -2.90
CA TYR A 150 6.92 16.77 -1.81
C TYR A 150 6.92 15.32 -1.31
N ALA A 151 5.76 14.68 -1.26
CA ALA A 151 5.64 13.26 -0.92
C ALA A 151 6.37 12.38 -1.95
N TYR A 152 6.20 12.62 -3.25
CA TYR A 152 6.95 11.93 -4.31
C TYR A 152 8.46 12.13 -4.19
N ASN A 153 8.91 13.37 -3.99
CA ASN A 153 10.34 13.66 -3.85
C ASN A 153 10.95 13.01 -2.60
N CYS A 154 10.20 12.98 -1.49
CA CYS A 154 10.61 12.27 -0.28
C CYS A 154 10.74 10.77 -0.55
N LEU A 155 9.70 10.15 -1.12
CA LEU A 155 9.72 8.72 -1.43
C LEU A 155 10.89 8.35 -2.34
N ARG A 156 11.09 9.12 -3.42
CA ARG A 156 12.21 8.92 -4.35
C ARG A 156 13.57 9.03 -3.66
N TRP A 157 13.73 9.97 -2.73
CA TRP A 157 14.98 10.12 -1.98
C TRP A 157 15.33 8.88 -1.17
N ILE A 158 14.33 8.26 -0.55
CA ILE A 158 14.49 7.02 0.21
C ILE A 158 14.75 5.86 -0.75
N THR A 159 13.95 5.71 -1.82
CA THR A 159 14.07 4.56 -2.71
C THR A 159 15.32 4.59 -3.57
N ASP A 160 15.87 5.76 -3.92
CA ASP A 160 17.19 5.87 -4.55
C ASP A 160 18.29 5.28 -3.65
N TYR A 161 18.23 5.57 -2.35
CA TYR A 161 19.15 4.98 -1.38
C TYR A 161 18.95 3.46 -1.28
N LEU A 162 17.71 2.98 -1.18
CA LEU A 162 17.42 1.54 -1.07
C LEU A 162 17.85 0.76 -2.33
N ILE A 163 17.72 1.34 -3.53
CA ILE A 163 18.28 0.76 -4.77
C ILE A 163 19.80 0.65 -4.67
N ASN A 164 20.49 1.74 -4.30
CA ASN A 164 21.95 1.76 -4.22
C ASN A 164 22.49 0.84 -3.12
N SER A 165 21.72 0.64 -2.06
CA SER A 165 21.99 -0.33 -0.99
C SER A 165 21.91 -1.78 -1.43
N HIS A 166 21.33 -2.10 -2.60
CA HIS A 166 21.19 -3.44 -3.14
C HIS A 166 21.99 -3.61 -4.45
N PRO A 167 23.33 -3.73 -4.37
CA PRO A 167 24.19 -3.78 -5.56
C PRO A 167 24.17 -5.13 -6.31
N SER A 168 23.70 -6.19 -5.66
CA SER A 168 23.58 -7.53 -6.26
C SER A 168 22.52 -8.36 -5.55
N GLU A 169 22.00 -9.40 -6.22
CA GLU A 169 20.76 -10.11 -5.84
C GLU A 169 20.66 -10.58 -4.39
N ASN A 170 21.77 -10.92 -3.74
CA ASN A 170 21.79 -11.47 -2.38
C ASN A 170 22.67 -10.62 -1.44
N VAL A 171 22.77 -9.32 -1.68
CA VAL A 171 23.53 -8.37 -0.86
C VAL A 171 22.72 -7.10 -0.64
N LEU A 172 22.47 -6.76 0.62
CA LEU A 172 21.79 -5.53 1.01
C LEU A 172 22.56 -4.82 2.12
N TYR A 173 23.03 -3.60 1.86
CA TYR A 173 23.60 -2.69 2.85
C TYR A 173 22.46 -1.97 3.58
N PHE A 174 22.20 -2.39 4.82
CA PHE A 174 21.08 -1.88 5.59
C PHE A 174 21.48 -0.86 6.65
N GLN A 175 22.77 -0.63 6.92
CA GLN A 175 23.19 0.36 7.91
C GLN A 175 24.38 1.16 7.42
N VAL A 176 24.36 2.48 7.66
CA VAL A 176 25.53 3.35 7.52
C VAL A 176 25.76 4.13 8.81
N GLY A 177 26.98 4.05 9.31
CA GLY A 177 27.38 4.59 10.61
C GLY A 177 27.52 3.50 11.68
N ASP A 178 28.34 3.80 12.69
CA ASP A 178 28.45 3.01 13.92
C ASP A 178 27.61 3.72 15.00
N PRO A 179 26.49 3.13 15.46
CA PRO A 179 25.60 3.76 16.43
C PRO A 179 26.30 4.09 17.76
N GLY A 180 27.26 3.25 18.18
CA GLY A 180 27.99 3.45 19.43
C GLY A 180 29.00 4.59 19.38
N LEU A 181 29.48 4.98 18.20
CA LEU A 181 30.29 6.17 17.98
C LEU A 181 29.41 7.41 17.78
N ASP A 182 28.40 7.30 16.93
CA ASP A 182 27.47 8.39 16.60
C ASP A 182 26.77 8.92 17.87
N HIS A 183 26.21 8.04 18.69
CA HIS A 183 25.46 8.42 19.89
C HIS A 183 26.34 8.97 21.03
N LYS A 184 27.67 8.88 20.92
CA LYS A 184 28.61 9.52 21.86
C LYS A 184 28.95 10.96 21.45
N CYS A 185 28.57 11.38 20.25
CA CYS A 185 28.81 12.73 19.74
C CYS A 185 27.48 13.48 19.62
N TRP A 186 27.46 14.73 20.08
CA TRP A 186 26.32 15.63 19.86
C TRP A 186 26.73 16.73 18.89
N GLU A 187 26.48 16.51 17.62
CA GLU A 187 26.92 17.40 16.55
C GLU A 187 25.90 17.51 15.41
N ARG A 188 26.22 18.33 14.42
CA ARG A 188 25.39 18.46 13.22
C ARG A 188 25.84 17.43 12.20
N PRO A 189 24.93 16.81 11.42
CA PRO A 189 25.34 15.86 10.39
C PRO A 189 26.36 16.44 9.39
N GLU A 190 26.30 17.75 9.13
CA GLU A 190 27.19 18.46 8.20
C GLU A 190 28.64 18.57 8.71
N THR A 191 28.89 18.33 10.00
CA THR A 191 30.23 18.44 10.61
C THR A 191 30.84 17.12 11.03
N MET A 192 30.14 16.00 10.84
CA MET A 192 30.63 14.68 11.22
C MET A 192 32.00 14.40 10.61
N THR A 193 32.97 14.11 11.47
CA THR A 193 34.32 13.69 11.05
C THR A 193 34.57 12.20 11.24
N GLU A 194 33.71 11.53 12.00
CA GLU A 194 33.92 10.13 12.34
C GLU A 194 33.70 9.20 11.16
N ARG A 195 34.41 8.07 11.18
CA ARG A 195 34.24 7.03 10.17
C ARG A 195 32.82 6.47 10.26
N ARG A 196 32.15 6.36 9.12
CA ARG A 196 30.77 5.86 8.99
C ARG A 196 30.78 4.50 8.28
N PRO A 197 31.06 3.40 8.99
CA PRO A 197 31.12 2.07 8.37
C PRO A 197 29.77 1.65 7.81
N VAL A 198 29.79 0.75 6.84
CA VAL A 198 28.57 0.20 6.25
C VAL A 198 28.39 -1.26 6.67
N THR A 199 27.16 -1.65 6.98
CA THR A 199 26.82 -3.02 7.39
C THR A 199 25.83 -3.61 6.42
N GLN A 200 26.05 -4.87 6.04
CA GLN A 200 25.23 -5.59 5.07
C GLN A 200 24.71 -6.91 5.62
N VAL A 201 23.61 -7.36 5.04
CA VAL A 201 23.15 -8.75 5.09
C VAL A 201 23.45 -9.42 3.76
N ASN A 202 23.80 -10.71 3.80
CA ASN A 202 24.11 -11.52 2.62
C ASN A 202 23.83 -13.00 2.89
N THR A 203 24.21 -13.90 1.97
CA THR A 203 23.95 -15.34 2.13
C THR A 203 24.66 -15.99 3.33
N SER A 204 25.73 -15.38 3.86
CA SER A 204 26.47 -15.87 5.03
C SER A 204 25.96 -15.26 6.34
N PHE A 205 25.47 -14.02 6.30
CA PHE A 205 24.82 -13.33 7.41
C PHE A 205 23.45 -12.82 6.95
N PRO A 206 22.44 -13.71 6.85
CA PRO A 206 21.15 -13.31 6.29
C PRO A 206 20.37 -12.41 7.24
N GLY A 207 19.45 -11.66 6.67
CA GLY A 207 18.54 -10.79 7.39
C GLY A 207 17.23 -10.65 6.66
N THR A 208 16.33 -11.59 6.94
CA THR A 208 15.06 -11.73 6.22
C THR A 208 14.17 -10.51 6.39
N GLU A 209 14.07 -9.95 7.59
CA GLU A 209 13.20 -8.82 7.91
C GLU A 209 13.56 -7.60 7.08
N VAL A 210 14.83 -7.21 7.14
CA VAL A 210 15.30 -5.98 6.47
C VAL A 210 15.29 -6.12 4.95
N ALA A 211 15.58 -7.32 4.42
CA ALA A 211 15.47 -7.60 3.00
C ALA A 211 14.02 -7.62 2.52
N ALA A 212 13.12 -8.26 3.26
CA ALA A 212 11.70 -8.33 2.91
C ALA A 212 11.00 -6.96 3.05
N GLU A 213 11.29 -6.18 4.11
CA GLU A 213 10.73 -4.82 4.23
C GLU A 213 11.27 -3.90 3.12
N THR A 214 12.54 -4.03 2.74
CA THR A 214 13.08 -3.29 1.59
C THR A 214 12.39 -3.73 0.29
N ALA A 215 12.09 -5.02 0.12
CA ALA A 215 11.29 -5.49 -0.99
C ALA A 215 9.87 -4.90 -1.00
N ALA A 216 9.21 -4.82 0.16
CA ALA A 216 7.89 -4.20 0.32
C ALA A 216 7.92 -2.70 -0.06
N ALA A 217 8.94 -1.98 0.42
CA ALA A 217 9.15 -0.57 0.13
C ALA A 217 9.30 -0.30 -1.38
N LEU A 218 10.15 -1.09 -2.05
CA LEU A 218 10.39 -0.93 -3.48
C LEU A 218 9.21 -1.41 -4.33
N ALA A 219 8.52 -2.49 -3.93
CA ALA A 219 7.32 -2.97 -4.62
C ALA A 219 6.18 -1.95 -4.52
N SER A 220 5.89 -1.44 -3.33
CA SER A 220 4.85 -0.43 -3.12
C SER A 220 5.19 0.89 -3.83
N ALA A 221 6.44 1.35 -3.78
CA ALA A 221 6.89 2.53 -4.52
C ALA A 221 6.80 2.36 -6.03
N SER A 222 6.99 1.15 -6.57
CA SER A 222 6.82 0.91 -8.01
C SER A 222 5.40 1.25 -8.48
N LEU A 223 4.37 0.94 -7.67
CA LEU A 223 2.99 1.32 -7.97
C LEU A 223 2.80 2.84 -7.99
N VAL A 224 3.45 3.54 -7.07
CA VAL A 224 3.39 5.01 -6.94
C VAL A 224 3.99 5.70 -8.17
N PHE A 225 5.11 5.20 -8.68
CA PHE A 225 5.81 5.79 -9.84
C PHE A 225 5.38 5.22 -11.19
N LYS A 226 4.51 4.21 -11.22
CA LYS A 226 4.13 3.46 -12.43
C LYS A 226 3.76 4.32 -13.64
N GLU A 227 2.94 5.35 -13.42
CA GLU A 227 2.44 6.21 -14.52
C GLU A 227 3.37 7.40 -14.80
N ASN A 228 4.07 7.90 -13.78
CA ASN A 228 4.85 9.14 -13.87
C ASN A 228 6.33 8.91 -14.23
N ASP A 229 6.90 7.75 -13.88
CA ASP A 229 8.28 7.34 -14.19
C ASP A 229 8.34 5.80 -14.37
N PRO A 230 7.85 5.27 -15.52
CA PRO A 230 7.71 3.82 -15.73
C PRO A 230 9.04 3.06 -15.69
N ASP A 231 10.14 3.67 -16.15
CA ASP A 231 11.47 3.06 -16.14
C ASP A 231 11.98 2.92 -14.69
N TYR A 232 11.81 3.96 -13.87
CA TYR A 232 12.12 3.89 -12.44
C TYR A 232 11.23 2.87 -11.72
N SER A 233 9.93 2.87 -12.00
CA SER A 233 9.01 1.84 -11.49
C SER A 233 9.48 0.42 -11.81
N SER A 234 9.93 0.17 -13.04
CA SER A 234 10.46 -1.15 -13.44
C SER A 234 11.76 -1.50 -12.70
N SER A 235 12.63 -0.51 -12.47
CA SER A 235 13.86 -0.70 -11.68
C SER A 235 13.54 -1.06 -10.24
N LEU A 236 12.66 -0.30 -9.57
CA LEU A 236 12.18 -0.58 -8.21
C LEU A 236 11.64 -2.00 -8.08
N LEU A 237 10.79 -2.41 -9.02
CA LEU A 237 10.18 -3.74 -9.01
C LEU A 237 11.20 -4.87 -9.23
N THR A 238 12.26 -4.62 -9.99
CA THR A 238 13.35 -5.59 -10.20
C THR A 238 14.10 -5.84 -8.88
N HIS A 239 14.50 -4.78 -8.19
CA HIS A 239 15.14 -4.88 -6.88
C HIS A 239 14.21 -5.54 -5.85
N ALA A 240 12.92 -5.18 -5.84
CA ALA A 240 11.94 -5.75 -4.93
C ALA A 240 11.82 -7.28 -5.07
N ARG A 241 11.76 -7.79 -6.31
CA ARG A 241 11.70 -9.24 -6.57
C ARG A 241 12.95 -9.96 -6.11
N GLN A 242 14.13 -9.41 -6.42
CA GLN A 242 15.41 -9.99 -6.02
C GLN A 242 15.56 -10.04 -4.49
N LEU A 243 15.26 -8.93 -3.80
CA LEU A 243 15.33 -8.86 -2.34
C LEU A 243 14.33 -9.80 -1.66
N PHE A 244 13.11 -9.93 -2.19
CA PHE A 244 12.16 -10.91 -1.68
C PHE A 244 12.66 -12.34 -1.85
N THR A 245 13.19 -12.69 -3.02
CA THR A 245 13.81 -14.00 -3.26
C THR A 245 14.98 -14.25 -2.31
N PHE A 246 15.85 -13.27 -2.10
CA PHE A 246 16.95 -13.36 -1.14
C PHE A 246 16.45 -13.60 0.29
N ALA A 247 15.49 -12.79 0.76
CA ALA A 247 14.90 -12.90 2.09
C ALA A 247 14.27 -14.28 2.33
N ASP A 248 13.50 -14.77 1.36
CA ASP A 248 12.77 -16.03 1.46
C ASP A 248 13.66 -17.26 1.33
N THR A 249 14.74 -17.18 0.54
CA THR A 249 15.69 -18.28 0.32
C THR A 249 16.63 -18.47 1.52
N TYR A 250 17.10 -17.36 2.10
CA TYR A 250 18.06 -17.36 3.21
C TYR A 250 17.40 -16.87 4.50
N ARG A 251 16.48 -17.68 5.05
CA ARG A 251 15.69 -17.29 6.22
C ARG A 251 16.50 -17.26 7.51
N ALA A 252 16.84 -16.08 8.00
CA ALA A 252 17.38 -15.85 9.33
C ALA A 252 17.12 -14.41 9.78
N SER A 253 16.96 -14.22 11.09
CA SER A 253 16.78 -12.88 11.62
C SER A 253 18.07 -12.07 11.53
N TYR A 254 17.99 -10.84 11.01
CA TYR A 254 19.18 -9.99 10.87
C TYR A 254 19.78 -9.64 12.23
N SER A 255 18.95 -9.49 13.27
CA SER A 255 19.40 -9.18 14.61
C SER A 255 20.04 -10.37 15.32
N ILE A 256 19.82 -11.60 14.83
CA ILE A 256 20.58 -12.79 15.25
C ILE A 256 21.90 -12.89 14.48
N SER A 257 21.88 -12.66 13.16
CA SER A 257 23.09 -12.66 12.33
C SER A 257 24.08 -11.56 12.71
N ILE A 258 23.56 -10.42 13.17
CA ILE A 258 24.33 -9.21 13.51
C ILE A 258 23.85 -8.68 14.87
N PRO A 259 24.27 -9.29 16.00
CA PRO A 259 23.74 -8.98 17.33
C PRO A 259 23.89 -7.53 17.79
N GLN A 260 24.79 -6.76 17.17
CA GLN A 260 25.03 -5.36 17.52
C GLN A 260 23.81 -4.46 17.27
N VAL A 261 22.91 -4.85 16.36
CA VAL A 261 21.71 -4.06 16.02
C VAL A 261 20.62 -4.15 17.10
N GLN A 262 20.66 -5.18 17.96
CA GLN A 262 19.64 -5.46 18.97
C GLN A 262 19.45 -4.32 19.98
N GLY A 263 20.49 -3.51 20.19
CA GLY A 263 20.42 -2.34 21.08
C GLY A 263 19.61 -1.17 20.50
N PHE A 264 19.22 -1.22 19.22
CA PHE A 264 18.57 -0.13 18.50
C PHE A 264 17.26 -0.62 17.88
N TYR A 265 17.37 -1.44 16.83
CA TYR A 265 16.26 -2.05 16.13
C TYR A 265 16.42 -3.56 16.24
N ASN A 266 15.83 -4.16 17.26
CA ASN A 266 15.79 -5.62 17.38
C ASN A 266 14.57 -6.18 16.66
N SER A 267 14.76 -7.25 15.89
CA SER A 267 13.64 -7.99 15.29
C SER A 267 12.96 -8.92 16.31
N THR A 268 11.62 -9.01 16.25
CA THR A 268 10.83 -10.03 16.96
C THR A 268 10.45 -11.24 16.09
N GLY A 269 10.68 -11.19 14.78
CA GLY A 269 10.36 -12.23 13.82
C GLY A 269 10.54 -11.74 12.38
N TYR A 270 10.42 -12.65 11.41
CA TYR A 270 10.49 -12.29 9.98
C TYR A 270 9.29 -12.75 9.15
N GLY A 271 8.36 -13.47 9.78
CA GLY A 271 7.27 -14.13 9.08
C GLY A 271 6.29 -13.11 8.51
N ASP A 272 6.06 -12.04 9.25
CA ASP A 272 5.17 -10.95 8.90
C ASP A 272 5.74 -10.04 7.81
N GLU A 273 7.06 -9.77 7.77
CA GLU A 273 7.68 -9.06 6.65
C GLU A 273 7.62 -9.86 5.35
N LEU A 274 7.78 -11.19 5.42
CA LEU A 274 7.63 -12.04 4.24
C LEU A 274 6.21 -11.97 3.68
N LEU A 275 5.18 -12.03 4.54
CA LEU A 275 3.79 -11.88 4.13
C LEU A 275 3.51 -10.47 3.59
N TRP A 276 4.05 -9.45 4.25
CA TRP A 276 3.91 -8.05 3.87
C TRP A 276 4.52 -7.75 2.50
N ALA A 277 5.76 -8.18 2.27
CA ALA A 277 6.46 -8.01 1.00
C ALA A 277 5.77 -8.76 -0.14
N ALA A 278 5.37 -10.02 0.09
CA ALA A 278 4.61 -10.79 -0.90
C ALA A 278 3.27 -10.10 -1.24
N SER A 279 2.57 -9.54 -0.25
CA SER A 279 1.33 -8.79 -0.47
C SER A 279 1.56 -7.59 -1.38
N TRP A 280 2.58 -6.77 -1.12
CA TRP A 280 2.92 -5.63 -1.99
C TRP A 280 3.37 -6.05 -3.38
N LEU A 281 4.15 -7.12 -3.49
CA LEU A 281 4.54 -7.69 -4.78
C LEU A 281 3.33 -8.20 -5.57
N TYR A 282 2.35 -8.82 -4.92
CA TYR A 282 1.08 -9.18 -5.57
C TYR A 282 0.36 -7.94 -6.10
N HIS A 283 0.23 -6.88 -5.28
CA HIS A 283 -0.41 -5.64 -5.72
C HIS A 283 0.34 -4.99 -6.91
N ALA A 284 1.67 -5.02 -6.90
CA ALA A 284 2.52 -4.44 -7.95
C ALA A 284 2.50 -5.24 -9.26
N THR A 285 2.49 -6.58 -9.17
CA THR A 285 2.73 -7.47 -10.31
C THR A 285 1.48 -8.17 -10.84
N ARG A 286 0.49 -8.40 -9.98
CA ARG A 286 -0.63 -9.33 -10.21
C ARG A 286 -0.18 -10.76 -10.51
N ASP A 287 0.99 -11.15 -10.03
CA ASP A 287 1.49 -12.52 -10.10
C ASP A 287 0.89 -13.33 -8.94
N ASP A 288 0.02 -14.30 -9.28
CA ASP A 288 -0.70 -15.14 -8.32
C ASP A 288 0.24 -16.00 -7.45
N SER A 289 1.52 -16.17 -7.83
CA SER A 289 2.48 -16.86 -6.97
C SER A 289 2.69 -16.15 -5.63
N TYR A 290 2.61 -14.81 -5.60
CA TYR A 290 2.67 -14.04 -4.36
C TYR A 290 1.38 -14.11 -3.55
N LEU A 291 0.22 -14.18 -4.22
CA LEU A 291 -1.05 -14.39 -3.52
C LEU A 291 -1.07 -15.77 -2.85
N ARG A 292 -0.71 -16.82 -3.60
CA ARG A 292 -0.55 -18.18 -3.08
C ARG A 292 0.50 -18.26 -1.97
N TYR A 293 1.54 -17.43 -2.02
CA TYR A 293 2.53 -17.34 -0.95
C TYR A 293 1.89 -16.94 0.38
N VAL A 294 1.04 -15.91 0.37
CA VAL A 294 0.41 -15.37 1.58
C VAL A 294 -0.83 -16.14 2.02
N THR A 295 -1.48 -16.90 1.13
CA THR A 295 -2.62 -17.75 1.46
C THR A 295 -2.16 -19.18 1.78
N GLU A 296 -1.90 -19.98 0.75
CA GLU A 296 -1.72 -21.42 0.84
C GLU A 296 -0.38 -21.86 1.45
N LEU A 297 0.71 -21.13 1.18
CA LEU A 297 2.07 -21.61 1.51
C LEU A 297 2.55 -21.19 2.89
N ASN A 298 2.42 -19.91 3.24
CA ASN A 298 3.00 -19.36 4.48
C ASN A 298 1.96 -18.67 5.38
N GLY A 299 0.73 -18.42 4.90
CA GLY A 299 -0.31 -17.72 5.67
C GLY A 299 -0.62 -18.42 7.00
N GLN A 300 -0.86 -19.73 6.98
CA GLN A 300 -1.13 -20.50 8.20
C GLN A 300 0.01 -20.41 9.24
N ARG A 301 1.25 -20.28 8.78
CA ARG A 301 2.44 -20.27 9.65
C ARG A 301 2.73 -18.90 10.22
N PHE A 302 2.54 -17.84 9.45
CA PHE A 302 3.04 -16.50 9.80
C PHE A 302 1.95 -15.47 10.05
N ALA A 303 0.72 -15.65 9.56
CA ALA A 303 -0.29 -14.59 9.60
C ALA A 303 -0.93 -14.37 11.00
N ASN A 304 -0.72 -15.31 11.93
CA ASN A 304 -1.35 -15.32 13.27
C ASN A 304 -2.86 -15.00 13.19
N MET A 305 -3.57 -15.75 12.35
CA MET A 305 -4.99 -15.53 12.09
C MET A 305 -5.79 -15.46 13.39
N GLU A 306 -6.72 -14.51 13.45
CA GLU A 306 -7.57 -14.21 14.61
C GLU A 306 -6.84 -13.66 15.86
N ILE A 307 -5.53 -13.40 15.78
CA ILE A 307 -4.76 -12.72 16.82
C ILE A 307 -4.44 -11.30 16.35
N THR A 308 -4.75 -10.32 17.20
CA THR A 308 -4.50 -8.90 16.90
C THR A 308 -3.09 -8.50 17.36
N THR A 309 -2.38 -7.75 16.52
CA THR A 309 -1.06 -7.17 16.81
C THR A 309 -1.06 -5.66 16.55
N TRP A 310 0.09 -5.01 16.76
CA TRP A 310 0.23 -3.56 16.62
C TRP A 310 1.16 -3.21 15.47
N PHE A 311 0.61 -2.62 14.42
CA PHE A 311 1.36 -2.25 13.22
C PHE A 311 2.51 -1.29 13.57
N SER A 312 3.72 -1.64 13.12
CA SER A 312 4.95 -0.91 13.42
C SER A 312 6.08 -1.28 12.46
N TRP A 313 7.24 -0.65 12.63
CA TRP A 313 8.45 -1.01 11.89
C TRP A 313 8.94 -2.43 12.16
N ASP A 314 8.44 -3.12 13.19
CA ASP A 314 8.84 -4.48 13.57
C ASP A 314 7.72 -5.52 13.37
N ASP A 315 6.45 -5.15 13.50
CA ASP A 315 5.30 -6.06 13.31
C ASP A 315 4.36 -5.54 12.21
N LYS A 316 4.23 -6.30 11.12
CA LYS A 316 3.45 -5.92 9.93
C LYS A 316 2.09 -6.57 9.88
N LEU A 317 1.74 -7.46 10.81
CA LEU A 317 0.57 -8.35 10.65
C LEU A 317 -0.74 -7.58 10.54
N ALA A 318 -0.99 -6.63 11.44
CA ALA A 318 -2.18 -5.78 11.36
C ALA A 318 -2.26 -5.01 10.02
N GLY A 319 -1.12 -4.52 9.51
CA GLY A 319 -1.04 -3.88 8.19
C GLY A 319 -1.32 -4.84 7.04
N THR A 320 -0.71 -6.02 7.05
CA THR A 320 -0.91 -7.10 6.07
C THR A 320 -2.36 -7.55 6.01
N GLN A 321 -3.01 -7.73 7.17
CA GLN A 321 -4.42 -8.13 7.25
C GLN A 321 -5.33 -7.08 6.63
N VAL A 322 -5.11 -5.79 6.92
CA VAL A 322 -5.87 -4.69 6.31
C VAL A 322 -5.59 -4.61 4.81
N LEU A 323 -4.33 -4.70 4.38
CA LEU A 323 -3.96 -4.67 2.97
C LEU A 323 -4.60 -5.81 2.18
N LEU A 324 -4.56 -7.05 2.66
CA LEU A 324 -5.15 -8.19 1.99
C LEU A 324 -6.69 -8.18 2.05
N SER A 325 -7.29 -7.61 3.10
CA SER A 325 -8.75 -7.42 3.16
C SER A 325 -9.27 -6.56 2.00
N ARG A 326 -8.44 -5.64 1.48
CA ARG A 326 -8.72 -4.82 0.30
C ARG A 326 -9.08 -5.68 -0.92
N ILE A 327 -8.42 -6.83 -1.10
CA ILE A 327 -8.67 -7.73 -2.23
C ILE A 327 -10.09 -8.29 -2.13
N ILE A 328 -10.57 -8.63 -0.93
CA ILE A 328 -11.96 -9.06 -0.72
C ILE A 328 -12.95 -7.94 -0.98
N PHE A 329 -12.67 -6.72 -0.51
CA PHE A 329 -13.56 -5.58 -0.72
C PHE A 329 -13.77 -5.22 -2.20
N PHE A 330 -12.75 -5.41 -3.05
CA PHE A 330 -12.77 -4.86 -4.42
C PHE A 330 -12.48 -5.87 -5.55
N GLY A 331 -12.02 -7.09 -5.26
CA GLY A 331 -11.34 -7.94 -6.23
C GLY A 331 -11.77 -9.42 -6.26
N ALA A 332 -12.82 -9.84 -5.57
CA ALA A 332 -13.17 -11.27 -5.43
C ALA A 332 -13.83 -11.95 -6.65
N LYS A 333 -13.78 -11.38 -7.87
CA LYS A 333 -14.37 -12.04 -9.04
C LYS A 333 -13.41 -13.12 -9.57
N ASP A 334 -13.91 -14.35 -9.66
CA ASP A 334 -13.24 -15.51 -10.28
C ASP A 334 -11.98 -16.05 -9.55
N MET A 335 -11.84 -15.79 -8.24
CA MET A 335 -10.73 -16.32 -7.43
C MET A 335 -10.92 -17.80 -7.04
N PRO A 336 -9.85 -18.63 -6.99
CA PRO A 336 -9.91 -19.99 -6.47
C PRO A 336 -10.50 -20.05 -5.04
N THR A 337 -11.26 -21.10 -4.75
CA THR A 337 -11.98 -21.24 -3.46
C THR A 337 -11.05 -21.17 -2.24
N VAL A 338 -9.86 -21.77 -2.32
CA VAL A 338 -8.91 -21.82 -1.19
C VAL A 338 -8.34 -20.44 -0.90
N GLU A 339 -7.79 -19.76 -1.91
CA GLU A 339 -7.29 -18.38 -1.77
C GLU A 339 -8.37 -17.43 -1.24
N ASN A 340 -9.62 -17.58 -1.73
CA ASN A 340 -10.73 -16.80 -1.21
C ASN A 340 -11.00 -17.07 0.28
N LEU A 341 -10.97 -18.33 0.74
CA LEU A 341 -11.17 -18.65 2.16
C LEU A 341 -10.08 -18.02 3.05
N ASP A 342 -8.81 -18.12 2.66
CA ASP A 342 -7.70 -17.54 3.42
C ASP A 342 -7.77 -16.00 3.43
N LEU A 343 -8.13 -15.37 2.33
CA LEU A 343 -8.37 -13.91 2.28
C LEU A 343 -9.56 -13.47 3.14
N GLN A 344 -10.60 -14.31 3.28
CA GLN A 344 -11.67 -14.05 4.26
C GLN A 344 -11.14 -14.12 5.69
N MET A 345 -10.16 -14.98 5.98
CA MET A 345 -9.51 -15.01 7.30
C MET A 345 -8.66 -13.76 7.56
N TYR A 346 -7.94 -13.25 6.55
CA TYR A 346 -7.26 -11.95 6.65
C TYR A 346 -8.24 -10.82 6.93
N ARG A 347 -9.35 -10.76 6.19
CA ARG A 347 -10.42 -9.79 6.43
C ARG A 347 -10.98 -9.92 7.85
N LYS A 348 -11.33 -11.14 8.29
CA LYS A 348 -11.84 -11.40 9.65
C LYS A 348 -10.84 -10.92 10.71
N THR A 349 -9.55 -11.15 10.50
CA THR A 349 -8.52 -10.70 11.45
C THR A 349 -8.37 -9.17 11.45
N ALA A 350 -8.45 -8.53 10.28
CA ALA A 350 -8.51 -7.07 10.18
C ALA A 350 -9.75 -6.50 10.90
N GLU A 351 -10.91 -7.14 10.79
CA GLU A 351 -12.12 -6.77 11.52
C GLU A 351 -11.91 -6.88 13.03
N LEU A 352 -11.21 -7.90 13.53
CA LEU A 352 -10.85 -8.02 14.94
C LEU A 352 -9.92 -6.89 15.40
N VAL A 353 -8.95 -6.49 14.57
CA VAL A 353 -8.10 -5.32 14.84
C VAL A 353 -8.99 -4.07 14.98
N MET A 354 -9.86 -3.80 13.99
CA MET A 354 -10.77 -2.66 14.02
C MET A 354 -11.70 -2.66 15.25
N CYS A 355 -12.25 -3.83 15.59
CA CYS A 355 -13.06 -4.02 16.78
C CYS A 355 -12.28 -3.79 18.09
N GLY A 356 -10.98 -4.07 18.13
CA GLY A 356 -10.12 -3.75 19.28
C GLY A 356 -9.83 -2.25 19.41
N LEU A 357 -9.82 -1.51 18.30
CA LEU A 357 -9.55 -0.07 18.27
C LEU A 357 -10.75 0.79 18.65
N LEU A 358 -11.97 0.30 18.47
CA LEU A 358 -13.19 1.03 18.83
C LEU A 358 -13.40 1.05 20.36
N PRO A 359 -13.49 2.22 21.02
CA PRO A 359 -13.52 2.31 22.48
C PRO A 359 -14.78 1.68 23.10
N ASP A 360 -15.93 1.79 22.44
CA ASP A 360 -17.20 1.25 22.91
C ASP A 360 -17.45 -0.20 22.44
N SER A 361 -16.45 -0.84 21.83
CA SER A 361 -16.50 -2.24 21.41
C SER A 361 -16.45 -3.20 22.60
N PRO A 362 -17.24 -4.28 22.63
CA PRO A 362 -17.11 -5.32 23.64
C PRO A 362 -15.73 -5.99 23.66
N THR A 363 -14.96 -5.87 22.58
CA THR A 363 -13.59 -6.38 22.45
C THR A 363 -12.55 -5.27 22.40
N ALA A 364 -12.91 -4.06 22.85
CA ALA A 364 -11.98 -2.93 22.91
C ALA A 364 -10.72 -3.32 23.70
N THR A 365 -9.55 -2.93 23.17
CA THR A 365 -8.28 -3.16 23.85
C THR A 365 -8.18 -2.36 25.15
N SER A 366 -7.61 -2.97 26.19
CA SER A 366 -7.25 -2.28 27.43
C SER A 366 -5.97 -1.45 27.31
N ARG A 367 -5.26 -1.53 26.17
CA ARG A 367 -4.02 -0.77 25.90
C ARG A 367 -4.34 0.67 25.48
N ARG A 368 -4.93 1.42 26.39
CA ARG A 368 -5.40 2.79 26.17
C ARG A 368 -5.22 3.62 27.44
N THR A 369 -4.91 4.90 27.28
CA THR A 369 -4.92 5.87 28.39
C THR A 369 -6.36 6.23 28.78
N ASP A 370 -6.54 6.81 29.96
CA ASP A 370 -7.84 7.36 30.40
C ASP A 370 -8.39 8.43 29.44
N GLY A 371 -7.50 9.12 28.73
CA GLY A 371 -7.85 10.13 27.71
C GLY A 371 -8.20 9.56 26.33
N GLY A 372 -8.11 8.25 26.15
CA GLY A 372 -8.52 7.59 24.92
C GLY A 372 -7.40 7.27 23.92
N LEU A 373 -6.16 7.71 24.17
CA LEU A 373 -4.99 7.42 23.33
C LEU A 373 -4.60 5.94 23.41
N ILE A 374 -4.44 5.26 22.27
CA ILE A 374 -3.82 3.93 22.19
C ILE A 374 -2.39 4.02 22.72
N TRP A 375 -2.08 3.20 23.73
CA TRP A 375 -0.79 3.25 24.43
C TRP A 375 -0.26 1.84 24.67
N ILE A 376 0.75 1.46 23.88
CA ILE A 376 1.26 0.08 23.80
C ILE A 376 2.56 -0.06 24.58
N THR A 377 3.48 0.87 24.34
CA THR A 377 4.83 0.92 24.88
C THR A 377 5.15 2.33 25.36
N GLU A 378 6.03 2.44 26.34
CA GLU A 378 6.53 3.74 26.80
C GLU A 378 7.42 4.42 25.75
N TRP A 379 8.17 3.64 24.98
CA TRP A 379 9.01 4.16 23.91
C TRP A 379 8.18 4.39 22.65
N ASN A 380 8.24 5.62 22.11
CA ASN A 380 7.50 6.08 20.94
C ASN A 380 5.98 5.75 20.96
N PRO A 381 5.24 6.17 22.00
CA PRO A 381 3.84 5.75 22.19
C PRO A 381 2.91 6.20 21.07
N LEU A 382 3.23 7.33 20.41
CA LEU A 382 2.42 7.89 19.33
C LEU A 382 2.52 7.10 18.03
N GLN A 383 3.60 6.33 17.81
CA GLN A 383 3.73 5.50 16.59
C GLN A 383 2.55 4.53 16.45
N HIS A 384 2.24 3.80 17.53
CA HIS A 384 1.15 2.82 17.49
C HIS A 384 -0.23 3.48 17.41
N ALA A 385 -0.41 4.65 18.04
CA ALA A 385 -1.65 5.40 17.94
C ALA A 385 -1.90 5.89 16.50
N VAL A 386 -0.91 6.53 15.87
CA VAL A 386 -1.00 7.02 14.50
C VAL A 386 -1.11 5.87 13.49
N ALA A 387 -0.37 4.78 13.68
CA ALA A 387 -0.51 3.57 12.85
C ALA A 387 -1.91 2.95 12.96
N SER A 388 -2.48 2.89 14.16
CA SER A 388 -3.85 2.41 14.37
C SER A 388 -4.87 3.31 13.70
N ALA A 389 -4.69 4.63 13.81
CA ALA A 389 -5.54 5.61 13.15
C ALA A 389 -5.50 5.46 11.63
N PHE A 390 -4.30 5.28 11.07
CA PHE A 390 -4.09 5.06 9.64
C PHE A 390 -4.80 3.80 9.13
N LEU A 391 -4.65 2.66 9.84
CA LEU A 391 -5.35 1.43 9.47
C LEU A 391 -6.87 1.56 9.62
N ALA A 392 -7.36 2.23 10.66
CA ALA A 392 -8.80 2.45 10.87
C ALA A 392 -9.43 3.33 9.79
N VAL A 393 -8.75 4.41 9.37
CA VAL A 393 -9.26 5.27 8.30
C VAL A 393 -9.27 4.54 6.95
N LEU A 394 -8.21 3.77 6.64
CA LEU A 394 -8.16 2.94 5.43
C LEU A 394 -9.29 1.90 5.40
N TYR A 395 -9.49 1.19 6.50
CA TYR A 395 -10.53 0.18 6.58
C TYR A 395 -11.93 0.80 6.46
N SER A 396 -12.15 1.97 7.06
CA SER A 396 -13.37 2.77 6.88
C SER A 396 -13.60 3.15 5.42
N ASP A 397 -12.55 3.61 4.71
CA ASP A 397 -12.60 3.94 3.29
C ASP A 397 -12.94 2.71 2.43
N TYR A 398 -12.41 1.53 2.78
CA TYR A 398 -12.77 0.27 2.12
C TYR A 398 -14.23 -0.08 2.32
N MET A 399 -14.74 0.04 3.56
CA MET A 399 -16.14 -0.20 3.86
C MET A 399 -17.06 0.74 3.07
N LEU A 400 -16.77 2.04 3.07
CA LEU A 400 -17.56 3.04 2.34
C LEU A 400 -17.58 2.77 0.83
N THR A 401 -16.41 2.55 0.24
CA THR A 401 -16.27 2.35 -1.21
C THR A 401 -16.93 1.05 -1.67
N SER A 402 -16.87 0.00 -0.85
CA SER A 402 -17.51 -1.30 -1.11
C SER A 402 -18.99 -1.37 -0.71
N GLN A 403 -19.55 -0.29 -0.13
CA GLN A 403 -20.90 -0.26 0.44
C GLN A 403 -21.13 -1.29 1.55
N THR A 404 -20.08 -1.62 2.30
CA THR A 404 -20.19 -2.43 3.53
C THR A 404 -20.65 -1.51 4.67
N GLU A 405 -21.95 -1.58 4.98
CA GLU A 405 -22.58 -0.63 5.93
C GLU A 405 -22.19 -0.86 7.40
N THR A 406 -21.73 -2.07 7.76
CA THR A 406 -21.58 -2.46 9.16
C THR A 406 -20.36 -3.36 9.40
N LEU A 407 -19.62 -3.05 10.46
CA LEU A 407 -18.64 -3.90 11.12
C LEU A 407 -19.27 -4.51 12.37
N TYR A 408 -19.20 -5.83 12.54
CA TYR A 408 -19.77 -6.53 13.69
C TYR A 408 -18.69 -6.91 14.70
N CYS A 409 -18.79 -6.39 15.92
CA CYS A 409 -17.88 -6.68 17.02
C CYS A 409 -18.64 -7.31 18.18
N SER A 410 -18.57 -8.64 18.31
CA SER A 410 -19.15 -9.40 19.43
C SER A 410 -20.60 -9.04 19.79
N GLY A 411 -21.47 -8.94 18.76
CA GLY A 411 -22.89 -8.64 18.91
C GLY A 411 -23.28 -7.16 18.77
N ASN A 412 -22.31 -6.25 18.77
CA ASN A 412 -22.52 -4.84 18.47
C ASN A 412 -22.18 -4.51 17.02
N SER A 413 -22.87 -3.52 16.45
CA SER A 413 -22.68 -3.03 15.08
C SER A 413 -22.07 -1.63 15.07
N TYR A 414 -21.04 -1.44 14.26
CA TYR A 414 -20.35 -0.16 14.07
C TYR A 414 -20.37 0.22 12.60
N LYS A 415 -20.43 1.52 12.33
CA LYS A 415 -20.41 2.12 10.99
C LYS A 415 -19.00 2.54 10.60
N PRO A 416 -18.73 2.77 9.30
CA PRO A 416 -17.45 3.35 8.87
C PRO A 416 -17.09 4.66 9.59
N ASP A 417 -18.09 5.49 9.91
CA ASP A 417 -17.88 6.74 10.65
C ASP A 417 -17.33 6.52 12.06
N ASP A 418 -17.65 5.40 12.72
CA ASP A 418 -17.11 5.10 14.05
C ASP A 418 -15.60 4.87 14.00
N LEU A 419 -15.11 4.20 12.94
CA LEU A 419 -13.67 4.03 12.69
C LEU A 419 -12.99 5.37 12.35
N ARG A 420 -13.65 6.25 11.58
CA ARG A 420 -13.12 7.59 11.32
C ARG A 420 -13.06 8.44 12.58
N ASN A 421 -14.09 8.38 13.41
CA ASN A 421 -14.12 9.11 14.68
C ASN A 421 -13.01 8.61 15.62
N PHE A 422 -12.76 7.31 15.66
CA PHE A 422 -11.58 6.76 16.34
C PHE A 422 -10.29 7.34 15.73
N ALA A 423 -10.10 7.28 14.41
CA ALA A 423 -8.89 7.78 13.77
C ALA A 423 -8.66 9.29 14.03
N ILE A 424 -9.72 10.10 14.06
CA ILE A 424 -9.67 11.54 14.38
C ILE A 424 -9.28 11.79 15.85
N SER A 425 -9.63 10.86 16.75
CA SER A 425 -9.36 10.98 18.19
C SER A 425 -7.92 10.66 18.59
N GLN A 426 -7.21 9.89 17.75
CA GLN A 426 -5.79 9.58 17.93
C GLN A 426 -4.94 10.73 17.37
#